data_AF-A0A3B6GRS8-F1
#
_entry.id   AF-A0A3B6GRS8-F1
#
_cell.length_a   1.000
_cell.length_b   1.000
_cell.length_c   1.000
_cell.angle_alpha   90.00
_cell.angle_beta   90.00
_cell.angle_gamma   90.00
#
_symmetry.space_group_name_H-M   'P 1'
#
loop_
_entity.id
_entity.type
_entity.pdbx_description
1 polymer ?
#
loop_
_entity_poly.entity_id
_entity_poly.type
_entity_poly.pdbx_seq_one_letter_code
_entity_poly.pdbx_strand_id
1 'polypeptide(L)'
;MASSKVMWVFCLLALLAFTSCSYHVRAEDHATKEKNEVMEYCKRYIFKNYGDQFPDPHRKCCQTVRESRHIHAMCQKFTHADLHKISLAKWAHVTYWFHRSRL
;
A
#
# COMPACT_ATOMS: atom_id res chain seq x y z
N MET A 1 45.06 15.33 10.78
CA MET A 1 43.75 15.99 11.00
C MET A 1 42.69 15.66 9.93
N ALA A 2 42.91 14.69 9.04
CA ALA A 2 41.94 14.26 8.02
C ALA A 2 41.02 13.12 8.50
N SER A 3 41.49 12.30 9.45
CA SER A 3 40.83 11.06 9.87
C SER A 3 39.52 11.28 10.64
N SER A 4 39.39 12.36 11.42
CA SER A 4 38.16 12.66 12.18
C SER A 4 37.00 13.10 11.28
N LYS A 5 37.31 13.87 10.23
CA LYS A 5 36.33 14.32 9.23
C LYS A 5 35.81 13.15 8.40
N VAL A 6 36.72 12.28 7.96
CA VAL A 6 36.39 11.07 7.21
C VAL A 6 35.53 10.12 8.06
N MET A 7 35.91 9.89 9.33
CA MET A 7 35.12 9.06 10.25
C MET A 7 33.72 9.63 10.50
N TRP A 8 33.58 10.95 10.65
CA TRP A 8 32.27 11.58 10.83
C TRP A 8 31.37 11.43 9.61
N VAL A 9 31.92 11.59 8.40
CA VAL A 9 31.19 11.36 7.14
C VAL A 9 30.74 9.90 7.04
N PHE A 10 31.60 8.93 7.36
CA PHE A 10 31.22 7.52 7.38
C PHE A 10 30.12 7.22 8.42
N CYS A 11 30.19 7.82 9.61
CA CYS A 11 29.13 7.70 10.62
C CYS A 11 27.80 8.26 10.13
N LEU A 12 27.80 9.43 9.47
CA LEU A 12 26.58 10.01 8.90
C LEU A 12 25.99 9.13 7.80
N LEU A 13 26.83 8.60 6.90
CA LEU A 13 26.39 7.70 5.84
C LEU A 13 25.79 6.42 6.41
N ALA A 14 26.41 5.84 7.45
CA ALA A 14 25.88 4.67 8.13
C ALA A 14 24.52 4.97 8.78
N LEU A 15 24.38 6.08 9.50
CA LEU A 15 23.12 6.50 10.12
C LEU A 15 22.01 6.74 9.07
N LEU A 16 22.35 7.36 7.93
CA LEU A 16 21.41 7.56 6.83
C LEU A 16 20.97 6.21 6.23
N ALA A 17 21.90 5.28 6.02
CA ALA A 17 21.59 3.95 5.51
C ALA A 17 20.67 3.17 6.47
N PHE A 18 20.98 3.15 7.77
CA PHE A 18 20.13 2.50 8.78
C PHE A 18 18.74 3.12 8.87
N THR A 19 18.65 4.45 8.82
CA THR A 19 17.38 5.18 8.85
C THR A 19 16.54 4.88 7.60
N SER A 20 17.18 4.84 6.42
CA SER A 20 16.53 4.49 5.15
C SER A 20 16.02 3.05 5.15
N CYS A 21 16.84 2.07 5.57
CA CYS A 21 16.41 0.68 5.69
C CYS A 21 15.24 0.52 6.68
N SER A 22 15.31 1.18 7.84
CA SER A 22 14.23 1.13 8.83
C SER A 22 12.93 1.74 8.30
N TYR A 23 13.03 2.82 7.54
CA TYR A 23 11.88 3.42 6.86
C TYR A 23 11.28 2.49 5.80
N HIS A 24 12.13 1.85 5.00
CA HIS A 24 11.70 0.89 3.99
C HIS A 24 10.95 -0.29 4.62
N VAL A 25 11.51 -0.91 5.65
CA VAL A 25 10.87 -2.02 6.37
C VAL A 25 9.50 -1.60 6.92
N ARG A 26 9.39 -0.42 7.54
CA ARG A 26 8.08 0.09 7.99
C ARG A 26 7.12 0.29 6.83
N ALA A 27 7.56 0.87 5.71
CA ALA A 27 6.70 1.07 4.55
C ALA A 27 6.20 -0.26 3.97
N GLU A 28 7.03 -1.31 3.98
CA GLU A 28 6.64 -2.66 3.57
C GLU A 28 5.62 -3.31 4.52
N ASP A 29 5.80 -3.15 5.84
CA ASP A 29 4.84 -3.62 6.84
C ASP A 29 3.50 -2.90 6.68
N HIS A 30 3.52 -1.57 6.50
CA HIS A 30 2.33 -0.77 6.25
C HIS A 30 1.61 -1.19 4.96
N ALA A 31 2.35 -1.39 3.86
CA ALA A 31 1.79 -1.87 2.59
C ALA A 31 1.14 -3.25 2.73
N THR A 32 1.76 -4.15 3.51
CA THR A 32 1.22 -5.49 3.77
C THR A 32 -0.05 -5.43 4.62
N LYS A 33 -0.09 -4.53 5.62
CA LYS A 33 -1.28 -4.28 6.43
C LYS A 33 -2.43 -3.72 5.59
N GLU A 34 -2.17 -2.67 4.80
CA GLU A 34 -3.16 -2.06 3.90
C GLU A 34 -3.71 -3.09 2.89
N LYS A 35 -2.85 -3.96 2.34
CA LYS A 35 -3.26 -5.08 1.48
C LYS A 35 -4.32 -5.94 2.18
N ASN A 36 -4.05 -6.36 3.41
CA ASN A 36 -4.94 -7.26 4.14
C ASN A 36 -6.26 -6.57 4.49
N GLU A 37 -6.24 -5.28 4.84
CA GLU A 37 -7.45 -4.50 5.09
C GLU A 37 -8.30 -4.33 3.84
N VAL A 38 -7.67 -4.03 2.68
CA VAL A 38 -8.36 -3.98 1.39
C VAL A 38 -8.97 -5.35 1.05
N MET A 39 -8.20 -6.43 1.20
CA MET A 39 -8.70 -7.79 0.94
C MET A 39 -9.90 -8.14 1.82
N GLU A 40 -9.95 -7.66 3.06
CA GLU A 40 -11.07 -7.97 3.96
C GLU A 40 -12.28 -7.05 3.74
N TYR A 41 -12.07 -5.74 3.68
CA TYR A 41 -13.17 -4.77 3.60
C TYR A 41 -13.72 -4.57 2.19
N CYS A 42 -12.88 -4.74 1.16
CA CYS A 42 -13.26 -4.54 -0.23
C CYS A 42 -13.63 -5.83 -0.97
N LYS A 43 -13.55 -7.02 -0.34
CA LYS A 43 -13.79 -8.32 -1.00
C LYS A 43 -15.03 -8.36 -1.89
N ARG A 44 -16.16 -7.81 -1.42
CA ARG A 44 -17.43 -7.79 -2.19
C ARG A 44 -17.35 -6.97 -3.48
N TYR A 45 -16.48 -5.97 -3.51
CA TYR A 45 -16.34 -5.05 -4.64
C TYR A 45 -15.21 -5.46 -5.58
N ILE A 46 -14.18 -6.17 -5.09
CA ILE A 46 -12.98 -6.45 -5.88
C ILE A 46 -12.84 -7.92 -6.28
N PHE A 47 -13.50 -8.87 -5.62
CA PHE A 47 -13.38 -10.29 -5.98
C PHE A 47 -14.26 -10.67 -7.18
N LYS A 48 -13.76 -11.62 -7.98
CA LYS A 48 -14.41 -12.13 -9.20
C LYS A 48 -15.78 -12.76 -8.94
N ASN A 49 -15.93 -13.44 -7.80
CA ASN A 49 -17.10 -14.27 -7.51
C ASN A 49 -18.30 -13.49 -6.95
N TYR A 50 -18.16 -12.19 -6.73
CA TYR A 50 -19.26 -11.33 -6.31
C TYR A 50 -19.81 -10.58 -7.52
N GLY A 51 -21.10 -10.26 -7.50
CA GLY A 51 -21.76 -9.49 -8.57
C GLY A 51 -21.20 -8.08 -8.75
N ASP A 52 -21.69 -7.37 -9.75
CA ASP A 52 -21.29 -6.00 -10.05
C ASP A 52 -22.02 -5.02 -9.14
N GLN A 53 -21.54 -4.93 -7.89
CA GLN A 53 -22.03 -3.96 -6.92
C GLN A 53 -21.16 -2.71 -6.97
N PHE A 54 -21.79 -1.56 -7.10
CA PHE A 54 -21.08 -0.29 -6.94
C PHE A 54 -20.60 -0.15 -5.49
N PRO A 55 -19.36 0.32 -5.29
CA PRO A 55 -18.81 0.43 -3.96
C PRO A 55 -19.50 1.59 -3.24
N ASP A 56 -20.19 1.25 -2.15
CA ASP A 56 -20.89 2.23 -1.31
C ASP A 56 -19.85 3.17 -0.67
N PRO A 57 -19.93 4.49 -0.95
CA PRO A 57 -18.92 5.46 -0.52
C PRO A 57 -18.84 5.60 1.00
N HIS A 58 -19.85 5.15 1.75
CA HIS A 58 -19.87 5.20 3.21
C HIS A 58 -19.31 3.94 3.87
N ARG A 59 -18.95 2.92 3.09
CA ARG A 59 -18.39 1.68 3.64
C ARG A 59 -16.90 1.78 3.90
N LYS A 60 -16.47 0.97 4.86
CA LYS A 60 -15.07 0.86 5.31
C LYS A 60 -14.08 0.64 4.16
N CYS A 61 -14.46 -0.07 3.09
CA CYS A 61 -13.65 -0.22 1.88
C CYS A 61 -13.25 1.14 1.25
N CYS A 62 -14.21 2.05 1.06
CA CYS A 62 -13.95 3.39 0.52
C CYS A 62 -12.94 4.15 1.38
N GLN A 63 -13.16 4.14 2.70
CA GLN A 63 -12.29 4.80 3.66
C GLN A 63 -10.87 4.23 3.59
N THR A 64 -10.72 2.90 3.64
CA THR A 64 -9.42 2.22 3.55
C THR A 64 -8.67 2.57 2.26
N VAL A 65 -9.36 2.60 1.11
CA VAL A 65 -8.74 2.93 -0.18
C VAL A 65 -8.38 4.41 -0.27
N ARG A 66 -9.21 5.33 0.25
CA ARG A 66 -8.92 6.78 0.27
C ARG A 66 -7.78 7.16 1.20
N GLU A 67 -7.71 6.53 2.35
CA GLU A 67 -6.73 6.84 3.39
C GLU A 67 -5.39 6.14 3.17
N SER A 68 -5.36 5.08 2.35
CA SER A 68 -4.15 4.35 1.99
C SER A 68 -3.10 5.30 1.40
N ARG A 69 -1.90 5.26 1.98
CA ARG A 69 -0.73 6.01 1.51
C ARG A 69 0.21 5.14 0.68
N HIS A 70 0.00 3.83 0.70
CA HIS A 70 0.91 2.85 0.13
C HIS A 70 0.27 2.00 -0.98
N ILE A 71 -0.75 2.49 -1.68
CA ILE A 71 -1.42 1.77 -2.79
C ILE A 71 -0.41 1.13 -3.77
N HIS A 72 0.62 1.87 -4.18
CA HIS A 72 1.60 1.35 -5.13
C HIS A 72 2.45 0.21 -4.55
N ALA A 73 2.91 0.36 -3.30
CA ALA A 73 3.67 -0.69 -2.61
C ALA A 73 2.78 -1.90 -2.26
N MET A 74 1.52 -1.65 -1.89
CA MET A 74 0.50 -2.68 -1.64
C MET A 74 0.26 -3.54 -2.88
N CYS A 75 0.22 -2.95 -4.07
CA CYS A 75 0.07 -3.70 -5.32
C CYS A 75 1.17 -4.77 -5.49
N GLN A 76 2.39 -4.50 -5.06
CA GLN A 76 3.52 -5.45 -5.12
C GLN A 76 3.44 -6.55 -4.05
N LYS A 77 2.60 -6.38 -3.03
CA LYS A 77 2.41 -7.36 -1.95
C LYS A 77 1.28 -8.36 -2.21
N PHE A 78 0.49 -8.19 -3.28
CA PHE A 78 -0.52 -9.18 -3.64
C PHE A 78 0.13 -10.50 -4.06
N THR A 79 -0.26 -11.57 -3.38
CA THR A 79 0.19 -12.93 -3.72
C THR A 79 -0.55 -13.44 -4.96
N HIS A 80 -0.02 -14.50 -5.59
CA HIS A 80 -0.75 -15.19 -6.66
C HIS A 80 -2.16 -15.65 -6.22
N ALA A 81 -2.30 -16.08 -4.97
CA ALA A 81 -3.59 -16.48 -4.41
C ALA A 81 -4.55 -15.29 -4.26
N ASP A 82 -4.05 -14.10 -3.91
CA ASP A 82 -4.85 -12.87 -3.86
C ASP A 82 -5.31 -12.48 -5.27
N LEU A 83 -4.38 -12.44 -6.23
CA LEU A 83 -4.65 -12.09 -7.63
C LEU A 83 -5.64 -13.06 -8.30
N HIS A 84 -5.64 -14.33 -7.89
CA HIS A 84 -6.63 -15.29 -8.39
C HIS A 84 -8.06 -14.92 -7.96
N LYS A 85 -8.24 -14.32 -6.79
CA LYS A 85 -9.54 -13.88 -6.25
C LYS A 85 -9.98 -12.54 -6.82
N ILE A 86 -9.05 -11.61 -7.08
CA ILE A 86 -9.34 -10.23 -7.48
C ILE A 86 -9.69 -10.13 -8.97
N SER A 87 -10.75 -9.40 -9.30
CA SER A 87 -11.00 -8.91 -10.66
C SER A 87 -10.28 -7.59 -10.87
N LEU A 88 -9.36 -7.55 -11.85
CA LEU A 88 -8.59 -6.34 -12.18
C LEU A 88 -9.48 -5.17 -12.59
N ALA A 89 -10.54 -5.43 -13.37
CA ALA A 89 -11.48 -4.40 -13.79
C ALA A 89 -12.21 -3.77 -12.59
N LYS A 90 -12.65 -4.61 -11.64
CA LYS A 90 -13.30 -4.15 -10.43
C LYS A 90 -12.36 -3.40 -9.50
N TRP A 91 -11.12 -3.88 -9.37
CA TRP A 91 -10.08 -3.20 -8.61
C TRP A 91 -9.78 -1.81 -9.17
N ALA A 92 -9.55 -1.71 -10.49
CA ALA A 92 -9.32 -0.44 -11.17
C ALA A 92 -10.49 0.54 -10.98
N HIS A 93 -11.72 0.03 -11.01
CA HIS A 93 -12.90 0.83 -10.76
C HIS A 93 -12.92 1.38 -9.33
N VAL A 94 -12.72 0.54 -8.31
CA VAL A 94 -12.68 0.97 -6.89
C VAL A 94 -11.60 2.02 -6.65
N THR A 95 -10.38 1.82 -7.16
CA THR A 95 -9.29 2.78 -6.97
C THR A 95 -9.51 4.07 -7.72
N TYR A 96 -10.03 4.01 -8.95
CA TYR A 96 -10.35 5.20 -9.75
C TYR A 96 -11.42 6.06 -9.08
N TRP A 97 -12.54 5.47 -8.67
CA TRP A 97 -13.65 6.20 -8.06
C TRP A 97 -13.24 6.86 -6.76
N PHE A 98 -12.49 6.16 -5.91
CA PHE A 98 -12.16 6.65 -4.58
C PHE A 98 -10.99 7.62 -4.54
N HIS A 99 -10.02 7.49 -5.45
CA HIS A 99 -8.92 8.44 -5.55
C HIS A 99 -9.34 9.75 -6.24
N ARG A 100 -10.30 9.70 -7.18
CA ARG A 100 -10.80 10.90 -7.87
C ARG A 100 -11.63 11.81 -6.97
N SER A 101 -12.33 11.28 -5.96
CA SER A 101 -13.12 12.11 -5.02
C SER A 101 -12.30 12.89 -3.98
N ARG A 102 -10.96 12.84 -4.04
CA ARG A 102 -10.05 13.59 -3.16
C ARG A 102 -9.66 14.96 -3.76
N LEU A 103 -9.98 15.18 -5.04
CA LEU A 103 -9.92 16.45 -5.76
C LEU A 103 -11.31 17.11 -5.73
#